data_AF-A0AAF0CEN8-F1
#
_entry.id   AF-A0AAF0CEN8-F1
#
_cell.length_a   1.000
_cell.length_b   1.000
_cell.length_c   1.000
_cell.angle_alpha   90.00
_cell.angle_beta   90.00
_cell.angle_gamma   90.00
#
_symmetry.space_group_name_H-M   'P 1'
#
loop_
_entity.id
_entity.type
_entity.pdbx_description
1 polymer ?
#
loop_
_entity_poly.entity_id
_entity_poly.type
_entity_poly.pdbx_seq_one_letter_code
_entity_poly.pdbx_strand_id
1 'polypeptide(L)'
;MSTVSPQITDAVTQSNVKVVGEAPAMAMGSLYQTMAHSTGLMFENSVNSQNQQNILAQAATTQGVMQIYSIDTVADAISIAKMLEASAAN
;
A
#
# COMPACT_ATOMS: atom_id res chain seq x y z
N MET A 1 -18.27 18.60 -62.40
CA MET A 1 -17.68 18.16 -61.12
C MET A 1 -16.43 17.38 -61.44
N SER A 2 -15.29 17.81 -60.89
CA SER A 2 -14.01 17.11 -61.03
C SER A 2 -14.05 15.88 -60.11
N THR A 3 -14.12 14.70 -60.70
CA THR A 3 -14.12 13.43 -59.98
C THR A 3 -12.70 13.17 -59.49
N VAL A 4 -12.52 13.04 -58.18
CA VAL A 4 -11.24 12.66 -57.58
C VAL A 4 -10.76 11.32 -58.13
N SER A 5 -9.44 11.15 -58.27
CA SER A 5 -8.85 9.92 -58.82
C SER A 5 -9.19 8.72 -57.93
N PRO A 6 -9.60 7.57 -58.49
CA PRO A 6 -9.91 6.36 -57.72
C PRO A 6 -8.77 5.92 -56.78
N GLN A 7 -7.51 6.00 -57.23
CA GLN A 7 -6.35 5.62 -56.41
C GLN A 7 -6.17 6.53 -55.18
N ILE A 8 -6.55 7.80 -55.26
CA ILE A 8 -6.51 8.72 -54.11
C ILE A 8 -7.61 8.35 -53.12
N THR A 9 -8.81 8.02 -53.63
CA THR A 9 -9.94 7.61 -52.79
C THR A 9 -9.65 6.30 -52.05
N ASP A 10 -9.01 5.33 -52.71
CA ASP A 10 -8.59 4.08 -52.09
C ASP A 10 -7.47 4.28 -51.07
N ALA A 11 -6.45 5.10 -51.38
CA ALA A 11 -5.36 5.38 -50.45
C ALA A 11 -5.86 6.05 -49.16
N VAL A 12 -6.80 7.01 -49.27
CA VAL A 12 -7.42 7.67 -48.11
C VAL A 12 -8.31 6.69 -47.33
N THR A 13 -9.12 5.88 -48.03
CA THR A 13 -9.99 4.89 -47.38
C THR A 13 -9.16 3.83 -46.64
N GLN A 14 -8.09 3.32 -47.24
CA GLN A 14 -7.21 2.35 -46.63
C GLN A 14 -6.45 2.93 -45.43
N SER A 15 -5.96 4.17 -45.55
CA SER A 15 -5.29 4.85 -44.43
C SER A 15 -6.25 5.07 -43.25
N ASN A 16 -7.49 5.49 -43.51
CA ASN A 16 -8.50 5.69 -42.47
C ASN A 16 -8.89 4.37 -41.79
N VAL A 17 -9.10 3.30 -42.57
CA VAL A 17 -9.43 1.97 -42.02
C VAL A 17 -8.26 1.40 -41.21
N LYS A 18 -7.01 1.59 -41.67
CA LYS A 18 -5.80 1.18 -40.94
C LYS A 18 -5.71 1.85 -39.57
N VAL A 19 -5.93 3.17 -39.48
CA VAL A 19 -5.90 3.91 -38.21
C VAL A 19 -6.96 3.39 -37.23
N VAL A 20 -8.17 3.09 -37.71
CA VAL A 20 -9.23 2.49 -36.87
C VAL A 20 -8.83 1.09 -36.37
N GLY A 21 -8.09 0.32 -37.16
CA GLY A 21 -7.56 -0.99 -36.76
C GLY A 21 -6.38 -0.93 -35.79
N GLU A 22 -5.50 0.07 -35.92
CA GLU A 22 -4.29 0.22 -35.09
C GLU A 22 -4.54 0.98 -33.77
N ALA A 23 -5.55 1.86 -33.73
CA ALA A 23 -5.88 2.65 -32.54
C ALA A 23 -6.20 1.78 -31.30
N PRO A 24 -6.98 0.69 -31.40
CA PRO A 24 -7.19 -0.23 -30.27
C PRO A 24 -5.89 -0.88 -29.78
N ALA A 25 -4.99 -1.29 -30.68
CA ALA A 25 -3.73 -1.92 -30.30
C ALA A 25 -2.81 -0.95 -29.54
N MET A 26 -2.74 0.30 -29.98
CA MET A 26 -1.99 1.37 -29.30
C MET A 26 -2.58 1.69 -27.93
N ALA A 27 -3.91 1.80 -27.83
CA ALA A 27 -4.60 2.03 -26.55
C ALA A 27 -4.43 0.85 -25.59
N MET A 28 -4.46 -0.38 -26.09
CA MET A 28 -4.19 -1.58 -25.28
C MET A 28 -2.74 -1.64 -24.82
N GLY A 29 -1.78 -1.23 -25.66
CA GLY A 29 -0.37 -1.14 -25.26
C GLY A 29 -0.14 -0.17 -24.10
N SER A 30 -0.74 1.03 -24.17
CA SER A 30 -0.65 2.02 -23.09
C SER A 30 -1.42 1.58 -21.83
N LEU A 31 -2.57 0.92 -21.98
CA LEU A 31 -3.31 0.32 -20.87
C LEU A 31 -2.47 -0.75 -20.17
N TYR A 32 -1.87 -1.69 -20.89
CA TYR A 32 -1.04 -2.73 -20.27
C TYR A 32 0.18 -2.15 -19.55
N GLN A 33 0.82 -1.13 -20.14
CA GLN A 33 1.92 -0.44 -19.46
C GLN A 33 1.45 0.24 -18.17
N THR A 34 0.29 0.91 -18.20
CA THR A 34 -0.30 1.56 -17.02
C THR A 34 -0.70 0.53 -15.96
N MET A 35 -1.29 -0.59 -16.38
CA MET A 35 -1.68 -1.68 -15.49
C MET A 35 -0.47 -2.33 -14.82
N ALA A 36 0.60 -2.60 -15.58
CA ALA A 36 1.83 -3.16 -15.03
C ALA A 36 2.44 -2.21 -13.98
N HIS A 37 2.51 -0.91 -14.28
CA HIS A 37 3.01 0.09 -13.34
C HIS A 37 2.13 0.20 -12.09
N SER A 38 0.81 0.34 -12.26
CA SER A 38 -0.16 0.43 -11.16
C SER A 38 -0.16 -0.82 -10.28
N THR A 39 0.02 -2.01 -10.86
CA THR A 39 0.13 -3.26 -10.13
C THR A 39 1.42 -3.30 -9.32
N GLY A 40 2.53 -2.83 -9.88
CA GLY A 40 3.80 -2.67 -9.15
C GLY A 40 3.64 -1.76 -7.92
N LEU A 41 3.01 -0.59 -8.10
CA LEU A 41 2.72 0.32 -6.99
C LEU A 41 1.78 -0.30 -5.94
N MET A 42 0.79 -1.10 -6.37
CA MET A 42 -0.08 -1.81 -5.44
C MET A 42 0.71 -2.83 -4.61
N PHE A 43 1.64 -3.57 -5.22
CA PHE A 43 2.50 -4.50 -4.48
C PHE A 43 3.42 -3.77 -3.50
N GLU A 44 4.05 -2.66 -3.93
CA GLU A 44 4.86 -1.83 -3.06
C GLU A 44 4.06 -1.31 -1.86
N ASN A 45 2.87 -0.74 -2.10
CA ASN A 45 1.99 -0.26 -1.05
C ASN A 45 1.52 -1.37 -0.11
N SER A 46 1.21 -2.56 -0.65
CA SER A 46 0.81 -3.72 0.14
C SER A 46 1.93 -4.21 1.06
N VAL A 47 3.15 -4.35 0.54
CA VAL A 47 4.32 -4.75 1.33
C VAL A 47 4.67 -3.68 2.36
N ASN A 48 4.60 -2.39 1.99
CA ASN A 48 4.83 -1.30 2.92
C ASN A 48 3.80 -1.27 4.07
N SER A 49 2.52 -1.51 3.76
CA SER A 49 1.48 -1.64 4.78
C SER A 49 1.71 -2.85 5.69
N GLN A 50 2.09 -4.01 5.12
CA GLN A 50 2.44 -5.20 5.90
C GLN A 50 3.65 -4.95 6.82
N ASN A 51 4.68 -4.24 6.34
CA ASN A 51 5.85 -3.90 7.14
C ASN A 51 5.48 -2.97 8.30
N GLN A 52 4.69 -1.92 8.03
CA GLN A 52 4.17 -1.04 9.07
C GLN A 52 3.35 -1.80 10.12
N GLN A 53 2.53 -2.76 9.71
CA GLN A 53 1.78 -3.62 10.65
C GLN A 53 2.70 -4.48 11.51
N ASN A 54 3.77 -5.05 10.96
CA ASN A 54 4.75 -5.82 11.72
C ASN A 54 5.48 -4.95 12.74
N ILE A 55 5.89 -3.73 12.35
CA ILE A 55 6.49 -2.75 13.26
C ILE A 55 5.52 -2.38 14.37
N LEU A 56 4.25 -2.13 14.04
CA LEU A 56 3.23 -1.76 15.01
C LEU A 56 2.95 -2.91 15.98
N ALA A 57 2.90 -4.16 15.51
CA ALA A 57 2.77 -5.33 16.36
C ALA A 57 3.96 -5.50 17.33
N GLN A 58 5.19 -5.30 16.84
CA GLN A 58 6.38 -5.33 17.69
C GLN A 58 6.39 -4.19 18.71
N ALA A 59 6.02 -2.99 18.30
CA ALA A 59 5.90 -1.83 19.18
C ALA A 59 4.83 -2.06 20.26
N ALA A 60 3.65 -2.55 19.89
CA ALA A 60 2.57 -2.88 20.83
C ALA A 60 3.01 -3.95 21.83
N THR A 61 3.72 -4.99 21.38
CA THR A 61 4.26 -6.02 22.28
C THR A 61 5.27 -5.42 23.26
N THR A 62 6.17 -4.56 22.77
CA THR A 62 7.16 -3.87 23.61
C THR A 62 6.49 -2.98 24.65
N GLN A 63 5.49 -2.19 24.25
CA GLN A 63 4.72 -1.34 25.17
C GLN A 63 3.96 -2.18 26.20
N GLY A 64 3.34 -3.30 25.78
CA GLY A 64 2.68 -4.22 26.69
C GLY A 64 3.64 -4.79 27.75
N VAL A 65 4.84 -5.21 27.32
CA VAL A 65 5.89 -5.69 28.23
C VAL A 65 6.33 -4.59 29.20
N MET A 66 6.57 -3.37 28.72
CA MET A 66 6.92 -2.25 29.61
C MET A 66 5.82 -1.96 30.64
N GLN A 67 4.55 -2.02 30.22
CA GLN A 67 3.42 -1.80 31.12
C GLN A 67 3.33 -2.88 32.21
N ILE A 68 3.55 -4.15 31.86
CA ILE A 68 3.58 -5.26 32.83
C ILE A 68 4.70 -5.03 33.84
N TYR A 69 5.94 -4.80 33.38
CA TYR A 69 7.07 -4.57 34.29
C TYR A 69 6.88 -3.36 35.20
N SER A 70 6.27 -2.28 34.70
CA SER A 70 5.98 -1.10 35.51
C SER A 70 4.92 -1.39 36.58
N ILE A 71 3.90 -2.18 36.28
CA ILE A 71 2.85 -2.55 37.25
C ILE A 71 3.44 -3.42 38.35
N ASP A 72 4.23 -4.43 38.01
CA ASP A 72 4.86 -5.33 38.98
C ASP A 72 5.79 -4.55 39.93
N THR A 73 6.60 -3.63 39.40
CA THR A 73 7.48 -2.78 40.21
C THR A 73 6.69 -1.91 41.20
N VAL A 74 5.56 -1.33 40.77
CA VAL A 74 4.69 -0.53 41.65
C VAL A 74 3.99 -1.40 42.69
N ALA A 75 3.53 -2.59 42.31
CA ALA A 75 2.90 -3.54 43.23
C ALA A 75 3.87 -3.99 44.33
N ASP A 76 5.11 -4.31 43.98
CA ASP A 76 6.18 -4.63 44.93
C ASP A 76 6.47 -3.43 45.85
N ALA A 77 6.57 -2.22 45.30
CA ALA A 77 6.80 -1.00 46.09
C ALA A 77 5.66 -0.74 47.10
N ILE A 78 4.40 -0.93 46.72
CA ILE A 78 3.24 -0.81 47.62
C ILE A 78 3.29 -1.89 48.71
N SER A 79 3.65 -3.11 48.34
CA SER A 79 3.77 -4.24 49.28
C SER A 79 4.82 -3.95 50.35
N ILE A 80 5.98 -3.43 49.94
CA ILE A 80 7.05 -3.02 50.86
C ILE A 80 6.59 -1.87 51.76
N ALA A 81 5.92 -0.84 51.20
CA ALA A 81 5.42 0.29 51.98
C ALA A 81 4.44 -0.15 53.09
N LYS A 82 3.52 -1.06 52.78
CA LYS A 82 2.58 -1.64 53.75
C LYS A 82 3.29 -2.43 54.86
N MET A 83 4.32 -3.21 54.52
CA MET A 83 5.11 -3.92 55.55
C MET A 83 5.84 -2.95 56.48
N LEU A 84 6.35 -1.85 55.96
CA LEU A 84 7.03 -0.83 56.75
C LEU A 84 6.09 -0.14 57.73
N GLU A 85 4.88 0.22 57.28
CA GLU A 85 3.83 0.82 58.12
C GLU A 85 3.38 -0.15 59.22
N ALA A 86 3.17 -1.43 58.87
CA ALA A 86 2.86 -2.48 59.85
C ALA A 86 3.98 -2.68 60.89
N SER A 87 5.24 -2.54 60.48
CA SER A 87 6.39 -2.61 61.40
C SER A 87 6.54 -1.38 62.28
N ALA A 88 6.05 -0.21 61.86
CA ALA A 88 6.10 1.03 62.65
C ALA A 88 4.97 1.14 63.69
N ALA A 89 3.89 0.36 63.52
CA ALA A 89 2.74 0.33 64.41
C ALA A 89 2.87 -0.68 65.58
N ASN A 90 4.00 -1.39 65.67
CA ASN A 90 4.29 -2.45 66.66
C ASN A 90 5.50 -2.07 67.51
#